data_AF-A0A523AVH3-F1
#
_entry.id   AF-A0A523AVH3-F1
#
_cell.length_a   1.000
_cell.length_b   1.000
_cell.length_c   1.000
_cell.angle_alpha   90.00
_cell.angle_beta   90.00
_cell.angle_gamma   90.00
#
_symmetry.space_group_name_H-M   'P 1'
#
loop_
_entity.id
_entity.type
_entity.pdbx_description
1 polymer ?
#
loop_
_entity_poly.entity_id
_entity_poly.type
_entity_poly.pdbx_seq_one_letter_code
_entity_poly.pdbx_strand_id
1 'polypeptide(L)'
;MRMEVPSGELKWGVDRHRRLKRRLRLFLPLLAAFVLLLLLVLFLPGSSPPPPSENYPRAMVRGPTFNIAGKRSTQPLALPKGGLTGIENIYLMKHGRYDPRENLADNSLLWENVISFSGQAVTVRAGEVFDIVVAVRAKADRENLAYARKENVRVWLAARGAFTIPFDCAPDEREYIFYSEGYGSADGYLRMNVVWDNEGEGYALLPGQELLLENLTLELWG
;
A
#
# COMPACT_ATOMS: atom_id res chain seq x y z
N MET A 1 -25.56 -50.69 70.55
CA MET A 1 -26.10 -49.48 69.92
C MET A 1 -25.59 -49.47 68.47
N ARG A 2 -26.42 -49.89 67.51
CA ARG A 2 -26.04 -49.95 66.08
C ARG A 2 -26.24 -48.57 65.49
N MET A 3 -25.18 -47.96 64.96
CA MET A 3 -25.29 -46.78 64.09
C MET A 3 -25.55 -47.28 62.66
N GLU A 4 -26.70 -46.91 62.11
CA GLU A 4 -26.95 -46.99 60.67
C GLU A 4 -26.21 -45.84 59.97
N VAL A 5 -25.41 -46.19 58.96
CA VAL A 5 -24.80 -45.24 58.04
C VAL A 5 -25.78 -45.00 56.89
N PRO A 6 -26.14 -43.75 56.55
CA PRO A 6 -27.08 -43.49 55.48
C PRO A 6 -26.44 -43.76 54.11
N SER A 7 -27.09 -44.58 53.30
CA SER A 7 -26.74 -44.86 51.90
C SER A 7 -27.05 -43.64 51.02
N GLY A 8 -26.12 -42.70 50.94
CA GLY A 8 -26.32 -41.42 50.25
C GLY A 8 -25.27 -41.05 49.20
N GLU A 9 -24.35 -41.95 48.83
CA GLU A 9 -23.32 -41.65 47.84
C GLU A 9 -23.62 -42.25 46.46
N LEU A 10 -23.30 -41.45 45.43
CA LEU A 10 -23.34 -41.72 43.98
C LEU A 10 -24.66 -41.40 43.24
N LYS A 11 -24.99 -40.11 43.06
CA LYS A 11 -25.95 -39.70 42.00
C LYS A 11 -25.74 -38.33 41.35
N TRP A 12 -24.57 -37.70 41.47
CA TRP A 12 -24.33 -36.37 40.89
C TRP A 12 -23.75 -36.37 39.45
N GLY A 13 -23.17 -37.48 38.97
CA GLY A 13 -22.52 -37.57 37.65
C GLY A 13 -23.44 -37.97 36.48
N VAL A 14 -24.44 -38.84 36.73
CA VAL A 14 -25.31 -39.40 35.68
C VAL A 14 -26.28 -38.37 35.12
N ASP A 15 -26.64 -37.38 35.94
CA ASP A 15 -27.71 -36.43 35.62
C ASP A 15 -27.24 -35.28 34.70
N ARG A 16 -25.95 -34.92 34.72
CA ARG A 16 -25.34 -33.98 33.76
C ARG A 16 -25.25 -34.58 32.36
N HIS A 17 -24.86 -35.85 32.25
CA HIS A 17 -24.70 -36.52 30.96
C HIS A 17 -26.05 -36.71 30.24
N ARG A 18 -27.12 -37.04 30.98
CA ARG A 18 -28.49 -37.10 30.43
C ARG A 18 -29.01 -35.75 29.94
N ARG A 19 -28.76 -34.66 30.69
CA ARG A 19 -29.16 -33.30 30.29
C ARG A 19 -28.42 -32.82 29.04
N LEU A 20 -27.11 -33.11 28.94
CA LEU A 20 -26.31 -32.77 27.76
C LEU A 20 -26.79 -33.55 26.51
N LYS A 21 -27.05 -34.85 26.65
CA LYS A 21 -27.54 -35.70 25.55
C LYS A 21 -28.94 -35.28 25.06
N ARG A 22 -29.81 -34.80 25.95
CA ARG A 22 -31.12 -34.22 25.58
C ARG A 22 -30.97 -32.89 24.83
N ARG A 23 -30.08 -32.00 25.28
CA ARG A 23 -29.84 -30.73 24.58
C ARG A 23 -29.22 -30.97 23.21
N LEU A 24 -28.22 -31.85 23.10
CA LEU A 24 -27.57 -32.17 21.83
C LEU A 24 -28.56 -32.74 20.79
N ARG A 25 -29.51 -33.59 21.21
CA ARG A 25 -30.56 -34.11 20.33
C ARG A 25 -31.54 -33.04 19.83
N LEU A 26 -31.73 -31.96 20.58
CA LEU A 26 -32.59 -30.83 20.16
C LEU A 26 -31.86 -29.88 19.22
N PHE A 27 -30.53 -29.72 19.36
CA PHE A 27 -29.74 -28.82 18.50
C PHE A 27 -29.37 -29.44 17.15
N LEU A 28 -29.21 -30.77 17.06
CA LEU A 28 -28.86 -31.45 15.82
C LEU A 28 -29.83 -31.19 14.63
N PRO A 29 -31.17 -31.24 14.79
CA PRO A 29 -32.08 -30.97 13.68
C PRO A 29 -32.09 -29.48 13.27
N LEU A 30 -31.85 -28.56 14.20
CA LEU A 30 -31.72 -27.13 13.91
C LEU A 30 -30.47 -26.82 13.07
N LEU A 31 -29.35 -27.46 13.41
CA LEU A 31 -28.12 -27.33 12.64
C LEU A 31 -28.28 -27.89 11.22
N ALA A 32 -28.94 -29.06 11.09
CA ALA A 32 -29.21 -29.67 9.79
C ALA A 32 -30.12 -28.80 8.91
N ALA A 33 -31.17 -28.19 9.49
CA ALA A 33 -32.05 -27.28 8.77
C ALA A 33 -31.33 -26.01 8.29
N PHE A 34 -30.42 -25.46 9.10
CA PHE A 34 -29.63 -24.29 8.73
C PHE A 34 -28.67 -24.59 7.57
N VAL A 35 -27.98 -25.74 7.60
CA VAL A 35 -27.09 -26.16 6.50
C VAL A 35 -27.88 -26.41 5.22
N LEU A 36 -29.08 -27.01 5.32
CA LEU A 36 -29.95 -27.24 4.17
C LEU A 36 -30.42 -25.92 3.54
N LEU A 37 -30.78 -24.93 4.35
CA LEU A 37 -31.18 -23.60 3.89
C LEU A 37 -30.03 -22.89 3.15
N LEU A 38 -28.80 -22.98 3.68
CA LEU A 38 -27.63 -22.36 3.10
C LEU A 38 -27.28 -22.97 1.73
N LEU A 39 -27.38 -24.30 1.61
CA LEU A 39 -27.23 -24.98 0.33
C LEU A 39 -28.33 -24.56 -0.65
N LEU A 40 -29.57 -24.42 -0.19
CA LEU A 40 -30.68 -24.00 -1.05
C LEU A 40 -30.46 -22.60 -1.63
N VAL A 41 -29.91 -21.67 -0.85
CA VAL A 41 -29.55 -20.32 -1.33
C VAL A 41 -28.42 -20.36 -2.36
N LEU A 42 -27.42 -21.24 -2.18
CA LEU A 42 -26.30 -21.38 -3.10
C LEU A 42 -26.67 -22.07 -4.42
N PHE A 43 -27.72 -22.91 -4.41
CA PHE A 43 -28.19 -23.64 -5.60
C PHE A 43 -29.44 -23.03 -6.25
N LEU A 44 -29.93 -21.88 -5.77
CA LEU A 44 -30.90 -21.10 -6.54
C LEU A 44 -30.22 -20.62 -7.83
N PRO A 45 -30.74 -20.94 -9.02
CA PRO A 45 -30.21 -20.41 -10.27
C PRO A 45 -30.38 -18.90 -10.24
N GLY A 46 -29.29 -18.19 -9.93
CA GLY A 46 -29.24 -16.74 -10.03
C GLY A 46 -29.65 -16.36 -11.45
N SER A 47 -30.70 -15.57 -11.57
CA SER A 47 -31.08 -14.93 -12.83
C SER A 47 -29.84 -14.26 -13.38
N SER A 48 -29.28 -14.80 -14.46
CA SER A 48 -28.16 -14.19 -15.17
C SER A 48 -28.55 -12.75 -15.50
N PRO A 49 -27.71 -11.76 -15.14
CA PRO A 49 -28.02 -10.37 -15.45
C PRO A 49 -28.28 -10.24 -16.95
N PRO A 50 -29.25 -9.42 -17.36
CA PRO A 50 -29.54 -9.23 -18.77
C PRO A 50 -28.26 -8.80 -19.50
N PRO A 51 -28.02 -9.28 -20.72
CA PRO A 51 -26.87 -8.85 -21.50
C PRO A 51 -26.92 -7.32 -21.63
N PRO A 52 -25.80 -6.61 -21.42
CA PRO A 52 -25.77 -5.16 -21.53
C PRO A 52 -26.22 -4.76 -22.94
N SER A 53 -27.19 -3.84 -23.04
CA SER A 53 -27.67 -3.38 -24.34
C SER A 53 -26.55 -2.63 -25.06
N GLU A 54 -26.41 -2.87 -26.38
CA GLU A 54 -25.38 -2.27 -27.25
C GLU A 54 -25.37 -0.73 -27.27
N ASN A 55 -26.42 -0.10 -26.73
CA ASN A 55 -26.61 1.35 -26.71
C ASN A 55 -26.39 2.02 -25.34
N TYR A 56 -25.86 1.31 -24.33
CA TYR A 56 -25.31 2.02 -23.18
C TYR A 56 -24.08 2.81 -23.63
N PRO A 57 -23.96 4.12 -23.31
CA PRO A 57 -22.67 4.77 -23.43
C PRO A 57 -21.71 3.93 -22.59
N ARG A 58 -20.70 3.31 -23.24
CA ARG A 58 -19.60 2.72 -22.51
C ARG A 58 -19.12 3.83 -21.61
N ALA A 59 -19.33 3.71 -20.30
CA ALA A 59 -18.55 4.47 -19.36
C ALA A 59 -17.12 4.24 -19.85
N MET A 60 -16.45 5.31 -20.30
CA MET A 60 -15.00 5.26 -20.42
C MET A 60 -14.57 4.76 -19.05
N VAL A 61 -14.17 3.49 -18.97
CA VAL A 61 -13.66 2.91 -17.74
C VAL A 61 -12.40 3.71 -17.49
N ARG A 62 -12.55 4.80 -16.72
CA ARG A 62 -11.43 5.64 -16.34
C ARG A 62 -10.54 4.69 -15.55
N GLY A 63 -9.34 4.45 -16.07
CA GLY A 63 -8.37 3.60 -15.37
C GLY A 63 -8.19 4.07 -13.94
N PRO A 64 -7.68 3.22 -13.03
CA PRO A 64 -7.37 3.66 -11.69
C PRO A 64 -6.54 4.94 -11.71
N THR A 65 -6.92 5.87 -10.84
CA THR A 65 -6.36 7.21 -10.83
C THR A 65 -5.43 7.38 -9.64
N PHE A 66 -4.26 7.93 -9.89
CA PHE A 66 -3.27 8.28 -8.91
C PHE A 66 -3.17 9.80 -8.84
N ASN A 67 -3.30 10.35 -7.64
CA ASN A 67 -3.31 11.80 -7.42
C ASN A 67 -2.28 12.18 -6.35
N ILE A 68 -1.71 13.38 -6.46
CA ILE A 68 -0.95 14.00 -5.36
C ILE A 68 -1.76 15.16 -4.78
N ALA A 69 -2.26 15.02 -3.55
CA ALA A 69 -3.16 16.01 -2.94
C ALA A 69 -2.47 17.05 -2.06
N GLY A 70 -1.23 16.82 -1.64
CA GLY A 70 -0.64 17.73 -0.66
C GLY A 70 0.82 17.43 -0.35
N LYS A 71 1.56 18.51 -0.25
CA LYS A 71 2.98 18.56 0.08
C LYS A 71 3.15 19.31 1.40
N ARG A 72 3.96 18.78 2.31
CA ARG A 72 4.32 19.48 3.57
C ARG A 72 5.68 20.18 3.50
N SER A 73 6.53 19.80 2.55
CA SER A 73 7.84 20.44 2.36
C SER A 73 7.75 21.80 1.64
N THR A 74 8.70 22.69 1.93
CA THR A 74 8.96 23.91 1.15
C THR A 74 9.66 23.61 -0.19
N GLN A 75 10.34 22.46 -0.34
CA GLN A 75 11.17 22.11 -1.50
C GLN A 75 10.33 21.62 -2.69
N PRO A 76 10.35 22.26 -3.87
CA PRO A 76 9.40 22.01 -4.95
C PRO A 76 9.33 20.53 -5.36
N LEU A 77 8.12 20.07 -5.69
CA LEU A 77 7.91 18.81 -6.41
C LEU A 77 8.10 19.11 -7.89
N ALA A 78 9.08 18.45 -8.51
CA ALA A 78 9.82 18.88 -9.67
C ALA A 78 10.56 20.20 -9.47
N LEU A 79 11.88 20.10 -9.58
CA LEU A 79 12.76 21.24 -9.49
C LEU A 79 12.42 22.25 -10.59
N PRO A 80 12.28 23.55 -10.25
CA PRO A 80 12.26 24.58 -11.28
C PRO A 80 13.55 24.48 -12.09
N LYS A 81 13.50 24.87 -13.37
CA LYS A 81 14.66 24.77 -14.26
C LYS A 81 15.89 25.45 -13.64
N GLY A 82 16.94 24.69 -13.40
CA GLY A 82 18.18 25.16 -12.75
C GLY A 82 18.21 24.99 -11.22
N GLY A 83 17.15 24.48 -10.60
CA GLY A 83 17.11 24.11 -9.19
C GLY A 83 18.13 23.00 -8.88
N LEU A 84 18.75 23.10 -7.70
CA LEU A 84 19.85 22.22 -7.29
C LEU A 84 19.49 21.31 -6.11
N THR A 85 18.34 21.52 -5.45
CA THR A 85 17.89 20.74 -4.29
C THR A 85 16.37 20.61 -4.28
N GLY A 86 15.85 19.39 -4.15
CA GLY A 86 14.41 19.09 -4.18
C GLY A 86 14.07 17.75 -4.82
N ILE A 87 12.77 17.46 -4.93
CA ILE A 87 12.26 16.24 -5.55
C ILE A 87 12.16 16.47 -7.06
N GLU A 88 12.80 15.62 -7.85
CA GLU A 88 12.84 15.74 -9.32
C GLU A 88 11.55 15.21 -9.94
N ASN A 89 11.18 13.98 -9.62
CA ASN A 89 9.99 13.31 -10.14
C ASN A 89 9.55 12.19 -9.18
N ILE A 90 8.33 11.73 -9.34
CA ILE A 90 7.88 10.44 -8.81
C ILE A 90 7.56 9.53 -10.00
N TYR A 91 8.23 8.39 -10.04
CA TYR A 91 7.99 7.37 -11.04
C TYR A 91 7.11 6.27 -10.45
N LEU A 92 6.11 5.86 -11.23
CA LEU A 92 5.41 4.61 -10.99
C LEU A 92 6.13 3.58 -11.87
N MET A 93 7.11 2.88 -11.30
CA MET A 93 7.99 1.98 -12.06
C MET A 93 7.36 0.61 -12.18
N LYS A 94 7.50 -0.06 -13.33
CA LYS A 94 7.12 -1.48 -13.47
C LYS A 94 7.93 -2.31 -12.49
N HIS A 95 7.24 -3.02 -11.61
CA HIS A 95 7.89 -3.79 -10.55
C HIS A 95 8.89 -4.82 -11.13
N GLY A 96 10.08 -4.88 -10.53
CA GLY A 96 11.14 -5.84 -10.89
C GLY A 96 11.80 -5.63 -12.26
N ARG A 97 11.57 -4.49 -12.94
CA ARG A 97 12.09 -4.24 -14.30
C ARG A 97 13.19 -3.18 -14.41
N TYR A 98 13.65 -2.62 -13.30
CA TYR A 98 14.62 -1.53 -13.27
C TYR A 98 15.67 -1.75 -12.18
N ASP A 99 16.84 -1.13 -12.33
CA ASP A 99 17.82 -1.02 -11.24
C ASP A 99 17.65 0.36 -10.58
N PRO A 100 17.32 0.44 -9.27
CA PRO A 100 17.17 1.72 -8.58
C PRO A 100 18.49 2.52 -8.47
N ARG A 101 19.64 1.93 -8.82
CA ARG A 101 20.94 2.62 -8.89
C ARG A 101 21.19 3.34 -10.22
N GLU A 102 20.25 3.29 -11.17
CA GLU A 102 20.34 4.00 -12.44
C GLU A 102 19.60 5.34 -12.44
N ASN A 103 19.93 6.21 -13.40
CA ASN A 103 19.15 7.42 -13.66
C ASN A 103 17.83 7.05 -14.38
N LEU A 104 16.76 6.88 -13.62
CA LEU A 104 15.47 6.41 -14.15
C LEU A 104 14.77 7.40 -15.10
N ALA A 105 15.20 8.67 -15.13
CA ALA A 105 14.67 9.67 -16.05
C ALA A 105 14.90 9.30 -17.53
N ASP A 106 15.94 8.53 -17.83
CA ASP A 106 16.31 8.16 -19.20
C ASP A 106 15.61 6.88 -19.68
N ASN A 107 14.80 6.24 -18.82
CA ASN A 107 14.30 4.88 -19.04
C ASN A 107 12.78 4.79 -19.17
N SER A 108 12.23 5.55 -20.12
CA SER A 108 10.78 5.75 -20.31
C SER A 108 9.98 4.50 -20.73
N LEU A 109 10.64 3.38 -21.01
CA LEU A 109 9.95 2.11 -21.27
C LEU A 109 9.64 1.34 -19.98
N LEU A 110 10.26 1.72 -18.87
CA LEU A 110 10.20 1.01 -17.60
C LEU A 110 9.22 1.62 -16.59
N TRP A 111 8.74 2.84 -16.84
CA TRP A 111 7.68 3.44 -16.05
C TRP A 111 6.28 3.04 -16.57
N GLU A 112 5.31 2.95 -15.67
CA GLU A 112 3.88 3.03 -15.99
C GLU A 112 3.44 4.47 -16.13
N ASN A 113 3.96 5.36 -15.28
CA ASN A 113 3.68 6.79 -15.35
C ASN A 113 4.70 7.62 -14.57
N VAL A 114 4.62 8.95 -14.74
CA VAL A 114 5.48 9.94 -14.08
C VAL A 114 4.64 11.06 -13.54
N ILE A 115 4.98 11.47 -12.33
CA ILE A 115 4.40 12.64 -11.71
C ILE A 115 5.49 13.68 -11.50
N SER A 116 5.29 14.84 -12.12
CA SER A 116 6.26 15.92 -12.20
C SER A 116 5.74 17.20 -11.55
N PHE A 117 4.57 17.21 -10.89
CA PHE A 117 4.14 18.37 -10.09
C PHE A 117 3.00 17.99 -9.14
N SER A 118 2.78 18.83 -8.12
CA SER A 118 1.72 18.64 -7.13
C SER A 118 0.34 18.90 -7.74
N GLY A 119 -0.66 18.13 -7.34
CA GLY A 119 -2.01 18.21 -7.92
C GLY A 119 -2.16 17.48 -9.26
N GLN A 120 -1.08 16.92 -9.81
CA GLN A 120 -1.16 16.09 -11.01
C GLN A 120 -1.95 14.81 -10.70
N ALA A 121 -2.81 14.46 -11.64
CA ALA A 121 -3.54 13.19 -11.69
C ALA A 121 -2.98 12.36 -12.85
N VAL A 122 -2.66 11.11 -12.60
CA VAL A 122 -2.21 10.17 -13.64
C VAL A 122 -3.04 8.90 -13.60
N THR A 123 -3.20 8.26 -14.74
CA THR A 123 -3.87 6.96 -14.85
C THR A 123 -2.83 5.87 -15.02
N VAL A 124 -3.00 4.75 -14.32
CA VAL A 124 -2.18 3.55 -14.50
C VAL A 124 -2.99 2.41 -15.12
N ARG A 125 -2.31 1.44 -15.70
CA ARG A 125 -2.97 0.22 -16.17
C ARG A 125 -3.50 -0.57 -14.99
N ALA A 126 -4.76 -0.98 -15.09
CA ALA A 126 -5.41 -1.74 -14.03
C ALA A 126 -4.75 -3.11 -13.86
N GLY A 127 -4.44 -3.47 -12.61
CA GLY A 127 -3.80 -4.73 -12.24
C GLY A 127 -2.30 -4.83 -12.58
N GLU A 128 -1.71 -3.82 -13.21
CA GLU A 128 -0.26 -3.77 -13.40
C GLU A 128 0.41 -3.51 -12.05
N VAL A 129 1.47 -4.27 -11.76
CA VAL A 129 2.23 -4.15 -10.51
C VAL A 129 3.33 -3.10 -10.69
N PHE A 130 3.39 -2.13 -9.77
CA PHE A 130 4.33 -1.02 -9.80
C PHE A 130 4.96 -0.72 -8.44
N ASP A 131 6.14 -0.12 -8.48
CA ASP A 131 6.79 0.49 -7.32
C ASP A 131 6.64 2.02 -7.40
N ILE A 132 6.60 2.67 -6.25
CA ILE A 132 6.64 4.13 -6.15
C ILE A 132 8.09 4.54 -5.93
N VAL A 133 8.69 5.24 -6.89
CA VAL A 133 10.08 5.69 -6.80
C VAL A 133 10.15 7.21 -6.81
N VAL A 134 10.68 7.79 -5.74
CA VAL A 134 10.88 9.23 -5.63
C VAL A 134 12.34 9.55 -5.99
N ALA A 135 12.54 10.25 -7.11
CA ALA A 135 13.86 10.75 -7.49
C ALA A 135 14.11 12.10 -6.84
N VAL A 136 15.24 12.25 -6.17
CA VAL A 136 15.62 13.48 -5.50
C VAL A 136 17.01 13.91 -5.88
N ARG A 137 17.22 15.22 -5.85
CA ARG A 137 18.54 15.85 -5.96
C ARG A 137 18.76 16.70 -4.71
N ALA A 138 19.94 16.61 -4.14
CA ALA A 138 20.30 17.36 -2.94
C ALA A 138 21.71 17.94 -3.10
N LYS A 139 21.82 19.26 -3.08
CA LYS A 139 23.08 20.00 -3.10
C LYS A 139 23.42 20.52 -1.71
N ALA A 140 24.68 20.35 -1.32
CA ALA A 140 25.21 20.97 -0.12
C ALA A 140 25.40 22.48 -0.35
N ASP A 141 24.81 23.28 0.52
CA ASP A 141 24.78 24.75 0.42
C ASP A 141 24.98 25.44 1.79
N ARG A 142 25.30 24.69 2.86
CA ARG A 142 25.40 25.13 4.26
C ARG A 142 24.10 25.62 4.91
N GLU A 143 23.07 25.95 4.13
CA GLU A 143 21.79 26.44 4.63
C GLU A 143 20.81 25.30 4.90
N ASN A 144 20.76 24.32 3.99
CA ASN A 144 19.80 23.22 4.03
C ASN A 144 20.48 21.85 4.18
N LEU A 145 21.71 21.72 3.69
CA LEU A 145 22.49 20.49 3.71
C LEU A 145 23.97 20.82 3.93
N ALA A 146 24.56 20.40 5.05
CA ALA A 146 25.96 20.70 5.34
C ALA A 146 26.95 19.89 4.50
N TYR A 147 26.63 18.62 4.20
CA TYR A 147 27.47 17.74 3.39
C TYR A 147 26.63 16.92 2.44
N ALA A 148 27.11 16.72 1.21
CA ALA A 148 26.46 15.91 0.19
C ALA A 148 26.55 14.40 0.53
N ARG A 149 25.79 13.96 1.52
CA ARG A 149 25.71 12.58 2.02
C ARG A 149 24.28 12.11 2.03
N LYS A 150 24.02 10.85 1.67
CA LYS A 150 22.65 10.32 1.74
C LYS A 150 22.13 10.29 3.17
N GLU A 151 23.01 10.09 4.14
CA GLU A 151 22.69 10.07 5.57
C GLU A 151 22.25 11.43 6.10
N ASN A 152 22.17 12.45 5.24
CA ASN A 152 21.67 13.79 5.54
C ASN A 152 20.43 14.15 4.72
N VAL A 153 19.83 13.18 4.02
CA VAL A 153 18.69 13.34 3.12
C VAL A 153 17.66 12.27 3.45
N ARG A 154 16.45 12.67 3.85
CA ARG A 154 15.30 11.76 4.00
C ARG A 154 14.17 12.16 3.09
N VAL A 155 13.49 11.15 2.57
CA VAL A 155 12.21 11.31 1.87
C VAL A 155 11.13 10.66 2.70
N TRP A 156 10.13 11.46 3.08
CA TRP A 156 8.93 11.00 3.74
C TRP A 156 7.77 11.03 2.76
N LEU A 157 6.90 10.03 2.84
CA LEU A 157 5.63 10.05 2.12
C LEU A 157 4.53 9.35 2.91
N ALA A 158 3.29 9.66 2.56
CA ALA A 158 2.12 8.91 2.96
C ALA A 158 1.25 8.66 1.73
N ALA A 159 0.48 7.57 1.75
CA ALA A 159 -0.52 7.30 0.73
C ALA A 159 -1.81 6.78 1.34
N ARG A 160 -2.96 7.10 0.72
CA ARG A 160 -4.28 6.59 1.11
C ARG A 160 -5.20 6.38 -0.09
N GLY A 161 -6.26 5.59 0.09
CA GLY A 161 -7.21 5.24 -0.96
C GLY A 161 -7.29 3.73 -1.11
N ALA A 162 -6.88 3.21 -2.26
CA ALA A 162 -6.83 1.77 -2.55
C ALA A 162 -6.01 0.96 -1.53
N PHE A 163 -4.94 1.55 -1.01
CA PHE A 163 -4.14 1.05 0.10
C PHE A 163 -3.58 2.22 0.91
N THR A 164 -2.96 1.92 2.05
CA THR A 164 -2.37 2.91 2.94
C THR A 164 -0.87 2.69 3.08
N ILE A 165 -0.10 3.75 2.84
CA ILE A 165 1.29 3.87 3.30
C ILE A 165 1.26 4.87 4.46
N PRO A 166 1.61 4.47 5.70
CA PRO A 166 1.67 5.40 6.81
C PRO A 166 2.70 6.49 6.53
N PHE A 167 2.53 7.68 7.13
CA PHE A 167 3.51 8.74 6.99
C PHE A 167 4.82 8.35 7.67
N ASP A 168 5.81 7.99 6.87
CA ASP A 168 7.12 7.56 7.34
C ASP A 168 8.21 7.85 6.29
N CYS A 169 9.46 7.80 6.72
CA CYS A 169 10.62 7.86 5.86
C CYS A 169 11.03 6.47 5.36
N ALA A 170 11.64 6.42 4.18
CA ALA A 170 12.23 5.18 3.70
C ALA A 170 13.46 4.79 4.54
N PRO A 171 13.66 3.50 4.86
CA PRO A 171 14.90 3.04 5.47
C PRO A 171 16.07 3.12 4.47
N ASP A 172 17.30 3.14 4.98
CA ASP A 172 18.54 3.27 4.18
C ASP A 172 18.66 2.24 3.03
N GLU A 173 18.09 1.05 3.20
CA GLU A 173 18.10 -0.02 2.20
C GLU A 173 17.20 0.26 0.99
N ARG A 174 16.33 1.27 1.08
CA ARG A 174 15.47 1.74 -0.02
C ARG A 174 15.97 3.04 -0.66
N GLU A 175 17.15 3.50 -0.28
CA GLU A 175 17.78 4.72 -0.78
C GLU A 175 19.00 4.41 -1.65
N TYR A 176 18.93 4.77 -2.92
CA TYR A 176 19.90 4.38 -3.93
C TYR A 176 20.50 5.61 -4.62
N ILE A 177 21.74 5.94 -4.28
CA ILE A 177 22.50 6.98 -4.99
C ILE A 177 22.84 6.46 -6.39
N PHE A 178 22.41 7.19 -7.42
CA PHE A 178 22.75 6.88 -8.82
C PHE A 178 23.72 7.90 -9.42
N TYR A 179 23.88 9.06 -8.78
CA TYR A 179 24.86 10.07 -9.18
C TYR A 179 25.32 10.86 -7.97
N SER A 180 26.62 11.17 -7.90
CA SER A 180 27.15 12.13 -6.93
C SER A 180 28.39 12.82 -7.45
N GLU A 181 28.56 14.09 -7.10
CA GLU A 181 29.78 14.87 -7.32
C GLU A 181 30.19 15.50 -5.99
N GLY A 182 31.45 15.36 -5.58
CA GLY A 182 31.89 15.84 -4.26
C GLY A 182 31.17 15.16 -3.09
N TYR A 183 30.91 13.85 -3.17
CA TYR A 183 30.22 13.14 -2.10
C TYR A 183 30.91 13.35 -0.75
N GLY A 184 30.15 13.76 0.26
CA GLY A 184 30.64 14.08 1.58
C GLY A 184 31.28 15.47 1.74
N SER A 185 31.33 16.30 0.70
CA SER A 185 31.83 17.68 0.78
C SER A 185 30.70 18.69 1.04
N ALA A 186 31.08 19.89 1.45
CA ALA A 186 30.16 20.99 1.77
C ALA A 186 29.71 21.81 0.54
N ASP A 187 30.14 21.42 -0.65
CA ASP A 187 29.84 22.04 -1.94
C ASP A 187 29.38 21.02 -3.00
N GLY A 188 29.36 19.74 -2.65
CA GLY A 188 28.96 18.65 -3.52
C GLY A 188 27.44 18.55 -3.72
N TYR A 189 27.03 17.57 -4.50
CA TYR A 189 25.63 17.19 -4.61
C TYR A 189 25.49 15.70 -4.89
N LEU A 190 24.30 15.17 -4.59
CA LEU A 190 23.90 13.81 -4.92
C LEU A 190 22.52 13.79 -5.57
N ARG A 191 22.27 12.73 -6.33
CA ARG A 191 20.96 12.33 -6.81
C ARG A 191 20.70 10.89 -6.40
N MET A 192 19.51 10.63 -5.88
CA MET A 192 19.14 9.29 -5.41
C MET A 192 17.69 8.97 -5.74
N ASN A 193 17.41 7.67 -5.89
CA ASN A 193 16.08 7.12 -5.97
C ASN A 193 15.70 6.56 -4.59
N VAL A 194 14.50 6.88 -4.13
CA VAL A 194 13.94 6.32 -2.90
C VAL A 194 12.72 5.48 -3.25
N VAL A 195 12.74 4.21 -2.85
CA VAL A 195 11.80 3.18 -3.34
C VAL A 195 10.78 2.80 -2.27
N TRP A 196 9.51 2.72 -2.67
CA TRP A 196 8.46 2.02 -1.94
C TRP A 196 7.93 0.91 -2.85
N ASP A 197 8.16 -0.34 -2.45
CA ASP A 197 7.92 -1.55 -3.23
C ASP A 197 7.09 -2.59 -2.48
N ASN A 198 6.36 -2.19 -1.42
CA ASN A 198 5.51 -3.08 -0.64
C ASN A 198 6.26 -4.35 -0.13
N GLU A 199 7.44 -4.17 0.47
CA GLU A 199 8.29 -5.28 0.94
C GLU A 199 8.75 -6.22 -0.20
N GLY A 200 8.93 -5.66 -1.39
CA GLY A 200 9.37 -6.38 -2.59
C GLY A 200 8.26 -7.03 -3.41
N GLU A 201 6.98 -6.81 -3.07
CA GLU A 201 5.83 -7.35 -3.82
C GLU A 201 5.24 -6.36 -4.85
N GLY A 202 5.59 -5.09 -4.74
CA GLY A 202 4.99 -3.99 -5.49
C GLY A 202 3.53 -3.71 -5.10
N TYR A 203 2.95 -2.70 -5.75
CA TYR A 203 1.58 -2.27 -5.56
C TYR A 203 0.77 -2.50 -6.84
N ALA A 204 -0.54 -2.73 -6.70
CA ALA A 204 -1.45 -2.81 -7.85
C ALA A 204 -2.73 -2.02 -7.56
N LEU A 205 -3.27 -1.37 -8.59
CA LEU A 205 -4.57 -0.72 -8.55
C LEU A 205 -5.57 -1.44 -9.45
N LEU A 206 -6.71 -1.81 -8.89
CA LEU A 206 -7.82 -2.41 -9.61
C LEU A 206 -8.68 -1.35 -10.32
N PRO A 207 -9.52 -1.75 -11.30
CA PRO A 207 -10.42 -0.82 -11.97
C PRO A 207 -11.27 0.00 -10.98
N GLY A 208 -11.34 1.32 -11.20
CA GLY A 208 -12.12 2.24 -10.36
C GLY A 208 -11.50 2.58 -9.01
N GLN A 209 -10.34 2.01 -8.65
CA GLN A 209 -9.63 2.40 -7.44
C GLN A 209 -8.87 3.71 -7.65
N GLU A 210 -8.74 4.48 -6.57
CA GLU A 210 -7.96 5.70 -6.53
C GLU A 210 -6.91 5.62 -5.43
N LEU A 211 -5.74 6.19 -5.70
CA LEU A 211 -4.65 6.30 -4.75
C LEU A 211 -4.20 7.76 -4.65
N LEU A 212 -4.01 8.21 -3.43
CA LEU A 212 -3.61 9.57 -3.11
C LEU A 212 -2.26 9.55 -2.41
N LEU A 213 -1.23 10.09 -3.05
CA LEU A 213 0.03 10.45 -2.39
C LEU A 213 -0.16 11.78 -1.67
N GLU A 214 0.22 11.82 -0.40
CA GLU A 214 0.15 13.01 0.43
C GLU A 214 1.33 13.10 1.39
N ASN A 215 1.52 14.29 1.97
CA ASN A 215 2.59 14.57 2.92
C ASN A 215 4.02 14.30 2.39
N LEU A 216 4.21 14.25 1.07
CA LEU A 216 5.53 14.08 0.47
C LEU A 216 6.48 15.20 0.93
N THR A 217 7.59 14.81 1.54
CA THR A 217 8.54 15.72 2.19
C THR A 217 9.97 15.29 1.94
N LEU A 218 10.79 16.20 1.42
CA LEU A 218 12.24 16.08 1.43
C LEU A 218 12.75 16.81 2.67
N GLU A 219 13.40 16.06 3.56
CA GLU A 219 14.08 16.57 4.75
C GLU A 219 15.59 16.50 4.53
N LEU A 220 16.28 17.57 4.92
CA LEU A 220 17.71 17.75 4.75
C LEU A 220 18.29 18.26 6.07
N TRP A 221 19.46 17.78 6.45
CA TRP A 221 20.14 18.22 7.67
C TRP A 221 21.67 18.12 7.56
N GLY A 222 22.34 18.35 8.68
CA GLY A 222 23.80 18.26 8.82
C GLY A 222 24.43 19.59 9.15
#